data_AF-A0A2N0AUE6-F1
#
_entry.id   AF-A0A2N0AUE6-F1
#
_cell.length_a   1.000
_cell.length_b   1.000
_cell.length_c   1.000
_cell.angle_alpha   90.00
_cell.angle_beta   90.00
_cell.angle_gamma   90.00
#
_symmetry.space_group_name_H-M   'P 1'
#
loop_
_entity.id
_entity.type
_entity.pdbx_description
1 polymer ?
#
loop_
_entity_poly.entity_id
_entity_poly.type
_entity_poly.pdbx_seq_one_letter_code
_entity_poly.pdbx_strand_id
1 'polypeptide(L)' 'MDQKIQYLNQMIEIIDTKVSIFKKNKTKLPQAAYQAEKQVLTRTIQDTIQLAEEIKPVPFSLINDLKTLIKQL' A
#
# COMPACT_ATOMS: atom_id res chain seq x y z
N MET A 1 8.26 0.31 21.83
CA MET A 1 8.23 0.26 20.35
C MET A 1 7.73 1.62 19.89
N ASP A 2 8.35 2.25 18.90
CA ASP A 2 7.93 3.57 18.42
C ASP A 2 6.52 3.48 17.80
N GLN A 3 5.60 4.35 18.25
CA GLN A 3 4.22 4.36 17.77
C GLN A 3 4.13 4.54 16.25
N LYS A 4 5.06 5.30 15.66
CA LYS A 4 5.12 5.48 14.20
C LYS A 4 5.50 4.19 13.47
N ILE A 5 6.43 3.42 14.04
CA ILE A 5 6.84 2.12 13.47
C ILE A 5 5.70 1.11 13.57
N GLN A 6 4.98 1.07 14.70
CA GLN A 6 3.83 0.20 14.85
C GLN A 6 2.71 0.56 13.87
N TYR A 7 2.43 1.85 13.72
CA TYR A 7 1.44 2.33 12.75
C TYR A 7 1.85 2.00 11.30
N LEU A 8 3.12 2.19 10.95
CA LEU A 8 3.64 1.79 9.64
C LEU A 8 3.44 0.30 9.38
N ASN A 9 3.75 -0.56 10.35
CA ASN A 9 3.55 -2.01 10.21
C ASN A 9 2.08 -2.38 9.99
N GLN A 10 1.17 -1.74 10.72
CA GLN A 10 -0.28 -1.94 10.52
C GLN A 10 -0.73 -1.50 9.12
N MET A 11 -0.21 -0.38 8.61
CA MET A 11 -0.52 0.09 7.26
C MET A 11 -0.03 -0.90 6.19
N ILE A 12 1.15 -1.50 6.37
CA ILE A 12 1.68 -2.54 5.47
C ILE A 12 0.76 -3.76 5.44
N GLU A 13 0.35 -4.27 6.61
CA GLU A 13 -0.56 -5.43 6.69
C GLU A 13 -1.91 -5.16 5.98
N ILE A 14 -2.44 -3.95 6.13
CA ILE A 14 -3.67 -3.50 5.46
C ILE A 14 -3.46 -3.47 3.94
N ILE A 15 -2.33 -2.94 3.47
CA ILE A 15 -1.98 -2.88 2.05
C ILE A 15 -1.89 -4.29 1.48
N ASP A 16 -1.14 -5.19 2.11
CA ASP A 16 -0.96 -6.56 1.63
C ASP A 16 -2.30 -7.30 1.49
N THR A 17 -3.16 -7.14 2.50
CA THR A 17 -4.51 -7.72 2.48
C THR A 17 -5.33 -7.16 1.32
N LYS A 18 -5.37 -5.83 1.17
CA LYS A 18 -6.15 -5.18 0.11
C LYS A 18 -5.63 -5.48 -1.28
N VAL A 19 -4.30 -5.53 -1.49
CA VAL A 19 -3.69 -5.95 -2.76
C VAL A 19 -4.08 -7.38 -3.11
N SER A 20 -3.99 -8.30 -2.15
CA SER A 20 -4.33 -9.70 -2.36
C SER A 20 -5.79 -9.86 -2.80
N ILE A 21 -6.70 -9.16 -2.13
CA ILE A 21 -8.12 -9.13 -2.48
C ILE A 21 -8.34 -8.51 -3.85
N PHE A 22 -7.72 -7.35 -4.12
CA PHE A 22 -7.84 -6.63 -5.40
C PHE A 22 -7.37 -7.50 -6.58
N LYS A 23 -6.21 -8.16 -6.46
CA LYS A 23 -5.68 -9.09 -7.47
C LYS A 23 -6.61 -10.27 -7.71
N LYS A 24 -7.21 -10.84 -6.65
CA LYS A 24 -8.18 -11.94 -6.74
C LYS A 24 -9.50 -11.54 -7.37
N ASN A 25 -9.95 -10.30 -7.13
CA ASN A 25 -11.24 -9.80 -7.58
C ASN A 25 -11.18 -9.07 -8.93
N LYS A 26 -10.00 -8.88 -9.52
CA LYS A 26 -9.78 -8.20 -10.80
C LYS A 26 -10.73 -8.64 -11.91
N THR A 27 -11.04 -9.93 -12.01
CA THR A 27 -11.92 -10.48 -13.06
C THR A 27 -13.41 -10.44 -12.70
N LYS A 28 -13.75 -10.10 -11.45
CA LYS A 28 -15.12 -10.13 -10.92
C LYS A 28 -15.70 -8.73 -10.69
N LEU A 29 -14.85 -7.70 -10.64
CA LEU A 29 -15.27 -6.33 -10.43
C LEU A 29 -15.71 -5.65 -11.74
N PRO A 30 -16.83 -4.91 -11.74
CA PRO A 30 -17.13 -3.98 -12.82
C PRO A 30 -15.99 -2.98 -13.02
N GLN A 31 -15.70 -2.60 -14.27
CA GLN A 31 -14.55 -1.75 -14.60
C GLN A 31 -14.47 -0.46 -13.78
N ALA A 32 -15.61 0.21 -13.52
CA ALA A 32 -15.65 1.42 -12.71
C ALA A 32 -15.24 1.16 -11.25
N ALA A 33 -15.72 0.07 -10.65
CA ALA A 33 -15.35 -0.33 -9.30
C ALA A 33 -13.87 -0.73 -9.21
N TYR A 34 -13.35 -1.45 -10.22
CA TYR A 34 -11.94 -1.79 -10.32
C TYR A 34 -11.05 -0.54 -10.34
N GLN A 35 -11.39 0.47 -11.14
CA GLN A 35 -10.60 1.70 -11.22
C GLN A 35 -10.65 2.49 -9.91
N ALA A 36 -11.81 2.58 -9.28
CA ALA A 36 -11.96 3.24 -7.98
C ALA A 36 -11.14 2.53 -6.88
N GLU A 37 -11.21 1.20 -6.79
CA GLU A 37 -10.41 0.42 -5.86
C GLU A 37 -8.92 0.56 -6.11
N LYS A 38 -8.50 0.51 -7.39
CA LYS A 38 -7.10 0.73 -7.78
C LYS A 38 -6.60 2.09 -7.32
N GLN A 39 -7.41 3.14 -7.50
CA GLN A 39 -7.04 4.50 -7.10
C GLN A 39 -6.92 4.61 -5.57
N VAL A 40 -7.87 4.05 -4.82
CA VAL A 40 -7.82 4.04 -3.35
C VAL A 40 -6.58 3.29 -2.84
N LEU A 41 -6.28 2.14 -3.42
CA LEU A 41 -5.12 1.34 -3.06
C LEU A 41 -3.80 2.06 -3.38
N THR A 42 -3.70 2.64 -4.57
CA THR A 42 -2.55 3.44 -5.00
C THR A 42 -2.28 4.59 -4.03
N ARG A 43 -3.34 5.32 -3.65
CA ARG A 43 -3.24 6.43 -2.69
C ARG A 43 -2.80 5.96 -1.31
N THR A 44 -3.38 4.86 -0.82
CA THR A 44 -3.01 4.27 0.48
C THR A 44 -1.52 3.90 0.52
N ILE A 45 -0.99 3.33 -0.56
CA ILE A 45 0.44 3.00 -0.68
C ILE A 45 1.31 4.27 -0.69
N GLN A 46 0.89 5.33 -1.41
CA GLN A 46 1.59 6.61 -1.42
C GLN A 46 1.64 7.27 -0.04
N ASP A 47 0.52 7.29 0.68
CA ASP A 47 0.45 7.83 2.04
C ASP A 47 1.37 7.04 2.99
N THR A 48 1.46 5.72 2.81
CA THR A 48 2.35 4.84 3.60
C THR A 48 3.83 5.07 3.28
N ILE A 49 4.17 5.37 2.02
CA ILE A 49 5.53 5.78 1.64
C ILE A 49 5.91 7.08 2.35
N GLN A 50 5.02 8.08 2.38
CA GLN A 50 5.27 9.34 3.09
C GLN A 50 5.50 9.11 4.58
N LEU A 51 4.67 8.28 5.22
CA LEU A 51 4.87 7.88 6.61
C LEU A 51 6.24 7.22 6.84
N ALA A 52 6.65 6.34 5.93
CA ALA A 52 7.93 5.65 6.02
C ALA A 52 9.12 6.63 5.89
N GLU A 53 9.01 7.68 5.07
CA GLU A 53 10.06 8.71 4.91
C GLU A 53 10.32 9.51 6.20
N GLU A 54 9.31 9.62 7.08
CA GLU A 54 9.42 10.29 8.39
C GLU A 54 10.14 9.45 9.46
N ILE A 55 10.21 8.13 9.30
CA ILE A 55 10.82 7.23 10.28
C ILE A 55 12.35 7.23 10.13
N LYS A 56 13.07 7.23 11.25
CA LYS A 56 14.55 7.21 11.28
C LYS A 56 15.07 5.92 11.95
N PRO A 57 16.04 5.21 11.33
CA PRO A 57 16.55 5.45 9.98
C PRO A 57 15.47 5.22 8.91
N VAL A 58 15.60 5.89 7.77
CA VAL A 58 14.62 5.80 6.67
C VAL A 58 14.65 4.37 6.12
N PRO A 59 13.51 3.66 6.06
CA PRO A 59 13.44 2.28 5.57
C PRO A 59 13.36 2.26 4.04
N PHE A 60 14.47 2.57 3.36
CA PHE A 60 14.51 2.68 1.89
C PHE A 60 14.09 1.40 1.15
N SER A 61 14.39 0.22 1.70
CA SER A 61 13.96 -1.06 1.10
C SER A 61 12.44 -1.12 1.02
N LEU A 62 11.76 -0.87 2.14
CA LEU A 62 10.30 -0.87 2.20
C LEU A 62 9.70 0.17 1.25
N ILE A 63 10.26 1.38 1.20
CA ILE A 63 9.80 2.42 0.28
C ILE A 63 9.89 1.95 -1.18
N ASN A 64 10.98 1.26 -1.54
CA ASN A 64 11.15 0.74 -2.89
C ASN A 64 10.18 -0.41 -3.21
N ASP A 65 9.90 -1.27 -2.23
CA ASP A 65 8.92 -2.35 -2.37
C ASP A 65 7.51 -1.78 -2.60
N LEU A 66 7.11 -0.77 -1.81
CA LEU A 66 5.84 -0.05 -1.97
C LEU A 66 5.74 0.68 -3.31
N LYS A 67 6.83 1.32 -3.78
CA LYS A 67 6.88 1.94 -5.12
C LYS A 67 6.74 0.91 -6.25
N THR A 68 7.34 -0.26 -6.07
CA THR A 68 7.23 -1.37 -7.04
C THR A 68 5.82 -1.93 -7.05
N LEU A 69 5.18 -2.04 -5.89
CA LEU A 69 3.81 -2.51 -5.74
C LEU A 69 2.82 -1.64 -6.53
N ILE A 70 2.95 -0.30 -6.47
CA ILE A 70 2.12 0.62 -7.27
C ILE A 70 2.24 0.31 -8.77
N LYS A 71 3.44 0.01 -9.27
CA LYS A 71 3.66 -0.30 -10.70
C LYS A 71 3.05 -1.62 -11.13
N GLN A 72 2.76 -2.53 -10.18
CA GLN A 72 2.18 -3.84 -10.46
C GLN A 72 0.64 -3.87 -10.40
N LEU A 73 0.00 -2.80 -9.92
CA LEU A 73 -1.46 -2.64 -9.93
C LEU A 73 -1.96 -2.21 -11.31
#